data_AF-A0A0N1ICV8-F1
#
_entry.id   AF-A0A0N1ICV8-F1
#
_cell.length_a   1.000
_cell.length_b   1.000
_cell.length_c   1.000
_cell.angle_alpha   90.00
_cell.angle_beta   90.00
_cell.angle_gamma   90.00
#
_symmetry.space_group_name_H-M   'P 1'
#
loop_
_entity.id
_entity.type
_entity.pdbx_description
1 polymer ?
#
loop_
_entity_poly.entity_id
_entity_poly.type
_entity_poly.pdbx_seq_one_letter_code
_entity_poly.pdbx_strand_id
1 'polypeptide(L)'
;MAEVFLRPNETEEHFYERCTNASIFDCSEAEMLWCMMGPRRLPLSRIVPLSAVLLLIFLSGVVGNAAVCVVIVRHPAMHTDTNYYLFSLALSDLLLLLFGNFIH
;
A
#
# COMPACT_ATOMS: atom_id res chain seq x y z
N MET A 1 12.09 12.87 15.76
CA MET A 1 11.03 12.58 16.76
C MET A 1 11.30 11.28 17.47
N ALA A 2 11.66 10.20 16.77
CA ALA A 2 12.25 9.00 17.39
C ALA A 2 13.42 9.32 18.32
N GLU A 3 14.34 10.18 17.87
CA GLU A 3 15.52 10.57 18.64
C GLU A 3 15.24 11.28 19.97
N VAL A 4 13.99 11.70 20.22
CA VAL A 4 13.58 12.25 21.54
C VAL A 4 13.43 11.14 22.58
N PHE A 5 13.09 9.92 22.14
CA PHE A 5 12.88 8.75 23.00
C PHE A 5 14.09 7.80 23.05
N LEU A 6 15.06 7.96 22.14
CA LEU A 6 16.29 7.16 22.15
C LEU A 6 17.22 7.58 23.31
N ARG A 7 17.74 6.61 24.06
CA ARG A 7 18.85 6.88 24.98
C ARG A 7 20.13 7.27 24.21
N PRO A 8 21.08 7.98 24.84
CA PRO A 8 22.36 8.24 24.21
C PRO A 8 23.03 6.91 23.81
N ASN A 9 23.41 6.80 22.53
CA ASN A 9 24.00 5.60 21.93
C ASN A 9 23.03 4.43 21.64
N GLU A 10 21.72 4.67 21.61
CA GLU A 10 20.69 3.68 21.29
C GLU A 10 20.13 3.85 19.86
N THR A 11 19.82 2.74 19.18
CA THR A 11 19.19 2.72 17.86
C THR A 11 17.68 2.49 17.95
N GLU A 12 16.93 2.85 16.91
CA GLU A 12 15.48 2.58 16.84
C GLU A 12 15.13 1.10 16.99
N GLU A 13 15.99 0.19 16.53
CA GLU A 13 15.77 -1.26 16.68
C GLU A 13 15.95 -1.72 18.13
N HIS A 14 16.98 -1.23 18.83
CA HIS A 14 17.16 -1.53 20.26
C HIS A 14 16.03 -0.97 21.12
N PHE A 15 15.55 0.22 20.77
CA PHE A 15 14.38 0.82 21.39
C PHE A 15 13.11 -0.03 21.16
N TYR A 16 12.87 -0.46 19.92
CA TYR A 16 11.75 -1.34 19.58
C TYR A 16 11.83 -2.67 20.33
N GLU A 17 13.02 -3.29 20.40
CA GLU A 17 13.24 -4.56 21.10
C GLU A 17 12.92 -4.43 22.60
N ARG A 18 13.38 -3.38 23.26
CA ARG A 18 13.07 -3.14 24.68
C ARG A 18 11.59 -2.86 24.95
N CYS A 19 10.87 -2.26 23.99
CA CYS A 19 9.43 -2.03 24.09
C CYS A 19 8.57 -3.23 23.69
N THR A 20 9.12 -4.21 22.96
CA THR A 20 8.36 -5.38 22.47
C THR A 20 8.75 -6.69 23.15
N ASN A 21 9.80 -6.69 23.95
CA ASN A 21 10.21 -7.86 24.72
C ASN A 21 9.27 -8.08 25.91
N ALA A 22 8.44 -9.12 25.84
CA ALA A 22 7.46 -9.46 26.88
C ALA A 22 8.11 -9.88 28.22
N SER A 23 9.39 -10.27 28.21
CA SER A 23 10.11 -10.75 29.40
C SER A 23 10.72 -9.60 30.21
N ILE A 24 11.19 -8.55 29.53
CA ILE A 24 11.82 -7.36 30.09
C ILE A 24 11.24 -6.15 29.35
N PHE A 25 10.10 -5.67 29.87
CA PHE A 25 9.44 -4.47 29.36
C PHE A 25 9.95 -3.25 30.13
N ASP A 26 10.80 -2.46 29.48
CA ASP A 26 11.42 -1.25 30.04
C ASP A 26 11.12 -0.06 29.11
N CYS A 27 9.83 0.20 28.90
CA CYS A 27 9.27 1.31 28.13
C CYS A 27 8.08 1.98 28.83
N SER A 28 7.92 3.28 28.63
CA SER A 28 6.80 4.11 29.09
C SER A 28 5.62 4.06 28.11
N GLU A 29 4.44 4.53 28.54
CA GLU A 29 3.23 4.63 27.70
C GLU A 29 3.47 5.47 26.43
N ALA A 30 4.23 6.57 26.54
CA ALA A 30 4.56 7.42 25.39
C ALA A 30 5.48 6.72 24.37
N GLU A 31 6.44 5.94 24.87
CA GLU A 31 7.36 5.15 24.05
C GLU A 31 6.61 4.02 23.33
N MET A 32 5.72 3.34 24.04
CA MET A 32 4.85 2.30 23.49
C MET A 32 3.91 2.86 22.43
N LEU A 33 3.25 4.00 22.68
CA LEU A 33 2.42 4.70 21.69
C LEU A 33 3.20 5.02 20.43
N TRP A 34 4.44 5.47 20.57
CA TRP A 34 5.32 5.78 19.45
C TRP A 34 5.71 4.51 18.66
N CYS A 35 6.06 3.44 19.37
CA CYS A 35 6.36 2.12 18.81
C CYS A 35 5.17 1.53 18.03
N MET A 36 3.95 1.68 18.57
CA MET A 36 2.70 1.20 17.98
C MET A 36 2.25 2.01 16.77
N MET A 37 2.57 3.31 16.72
CA MET A 37 2.28 4.15 15.54
C MET A 37 3.14 3.75 14.33
N GLY A 38 4.31 3.14 14.56
CA GLY A 38 5.23 2.68 13.53
C GLY A 38 5.78 3.79 12.63
N PRO A 39 6.76 3.47 11.76
CA PRO A 39 7.24 4.41 10.78
C PRO A 39 6.11 4.77 9.81
N ARG A 40 5.73 6.05 9.76
CA ARG A 40 4.69 6.59 8.85
C ARG A 40 4.96 6.35 7.36
N ARG A 41 6.17 5.91 7.01
CA ARG A 41 6.64 5.77 5.63
C ARG A 41 7.36 4.43 5.55
N LEU A 42 6.74 3.44 4.91
CA LEU A 42 7.50 2.28 4.48
C LEU A 42 8.61 2.79 3.54
N PRO A 43 9.83 2.21 3.58
CA PRO A 43 10.89 2.61 2.67
C PRO A 43 10.37 2.53 1.23
N LEU A 44 10.60 3.58 0.43
CA LEU A 44 10.19 3.68 -0.97
C LEU A 44 10.52 2.41 -1.76
N SER A 45 11.65 1.77 -1.45
CA SER A 45 12.10 0.51 -2.03
C SER A 45 11.13 -0.67 -1.86
N ARG A 46 10.23 -0.68 -0.86
CA ARG A 46 9.18 -1.69 -0.71
C ARG A 46 7.85 -1.28 -1.33
N ILE A 47 7.54 0.02 -1.35
CA ILE A 47 6.29 0.53 -1.91
C ILE A 47 6.29 0.39 -3.44
N VAL A 48 7.42 0.68 -4.09
CA VAL A 48 7.58 0.57 -5.55
C VAL A 48 7.23 -0.83 -6.07
N PRO A 49 7.84 -1.93 -5.60
CA PRO A 49 7.52 -3.27 -6.12
C PRO A 49 6.08 -3.69 -5.80
N LEU A 50 5.55 -3.34 -4.62
CA LEU A 50 4.15 -3.62 -4.28
C LEU A 50 3.19 -2.89 -5.22
N SER A 51 3.42 -1.61 -5.48
CA SER A 51 2.62 -0.81 -6.42
C SER A 51 2.71 -1.37 -7.83
N ALA A 52 3.89 -1.80 -8.27
CA ALA A 52 4.12 -2.39 -9.59
C ALA A 52 3.39 -3.73 -9.76
N VAL A 53 3.43 -4.60 -8.75
CA VAL A 53 2.70 -5.89 -8.77
C VAL A 53 1.18 -5.65 -8.80
N LEU A 54 0.67 -4.71 -8.00
CA LEU A 54 -0.74 -4.35 -8.00
C LEU A 54 -1.18 -3.77 -9.36
N LEU A 55 -0.36 -2.91 -9.96
CA LEU A 55 -0.52 -2.40 -11.32
C LEU A 55 -0.62 -3.52 -12.35
N LEU A 56 0.29 -4.49 -12.30
CA LEU A 56 0.32 -5.60 -13.25
C LEU A 56 -0.90 -6.52 -13.12
N ILE A 57 -1.29 -6.86 -11.89
CA ILE A 57 -2.49 -7.66 -11.64
C ILE A 57 -3.72 -6.91 -12.14
N PHE A 58 -3.80 -5.61 -11.84
CA PHE A 58 -4.90 -4.76 -12.28
C PHE A 58 -4.99 -4.65 -13.81
N LEU A 59 -3.88 -4.37 -14.50
CA LEU A 59 -3.80 -4.32 -15.96
C LEU A 59 -4.16 -5.68 -16.59
N SER A 60 -3.70 -6.78 -16.01
CA SER A 60 -4.05 -8.12 -16.48
C SER A 60 -5.55 -8.43 -16.32
N GLY A 61 -6.17 -7.99 -15.21
CA GLY A 61 -7.61 -8.14 -14.98
C GLY A 61 -8.43 -7.28 -15.94
N VAL A 62 -7.96 -6.06 -16.24
CA VAL A 62 -8.55 -5.17 -17.23
C VAL A 62 -8.51 -5.77 -18.63
N VAL A 63 -7.32 -6.17 -19.09
CA VAL A 63 -7.13 -6.69 -20.45
C VAL A 63 -7.83 -8.03 -20.58
N GLY A 64 -7.80 -8.87 -19.53
CA GLY A 64 -8.52 -10.13 -19.47
C GLY A 64 -10.04 -9.94 -19.58
N ASN A 65 -10.60 -9.03 -18.78
CA ASN A 65 -12.04 -8.74 -18.83
C ASN A 65 -12.44 -8.07 -20.14
N ALA A 66 -11.64 -7.15 -20.69
CA ALA A 66 -11.89 -6.53 -21.98
C ALA A 66 -11.79 -7.52 -23.15
N ALA A 67 -10.79 -8.40 -23.16
CA ALA A 67 -10.63 -9.43 -24.19
C ALA A 67 -11.79 -10.43 -24.17
N VAL A 68 -12.20 -10.86 -22.96
CA VAL A 68 -13.38 -11.72 -22.79
C VAL A 68 -14.65 -10.97 -23.22
N CYS A 69 -14.80 -9.69 -22.87
CA CYS A 69 -15.92 -8.87 -23.34
C CYS A 69 -15.93 -8.70 -24.86
N VAL A 70 -14.78 -8.51 -25.53
CA VAL A 70 -14.70 -8.38 -27.00
C VAL A 70 -15.04 -9.71 -27.69
N VAL A 71 -14.58 -10.82 -27.13
CA VAL A 71 -14.94 -12.17 -27.60
C VAL A 71 -16.44 -12.43 -27.39
N ILE A 72 -17.00 -12.02 -26.26
CA ILE A 72 -18.42 -12.17 -25.93
C ILE A 72 -19.30 -11.19 -26.72
N VAL A 73 -18.85 -10.00 -27.08
CA VAL A 73 -19.59 -9.05 -27.94
C VAL A 73 -19.84 -9.62 -29.34
N ARG A 74 -19.09 -10.66 -29.76
CA ARG A 74 -19.47 -11.45 -30.94
C ARG A 74 -20.80 -12.23 -30.75
N HIS A 75 -21.33 -12.36 -29.53
CA HIS A 75 -22.62 -12.93 -29.14
C HIS A 75 -23.33 -12.09 -28.04
N PRO A 76 -24.21 -11.14 -28.41
CA PRO A 76 -24.70 -10.11 -27.52
C PRO A 76 -25.95 -10.57 -26.75
N ALA A 77 -25.88 -10.63 -25.42
CA ALA A 77 -27.08 -10.65 -24.57
C ALA A 77 -26.79 -10.02 -23.19
N MET A 78 -27.20 -8.76 -23.06
CA MET A 78 -27.40 -7.94 -21.86
C MET A 78 -26.18 -7.33 -21.13
N HIS A 79 -26.20 -5.99 -21.07
CA HIS A 79 -25.51 -5.08 -20.13
C HIS A 79 -24.00 -4.81 -20.29
N THR A 80 -23.59 -4.32 -21.46
CA THR A 80 -22.24 -3.78 -21.72
C THR A 80 -21.97 -2.35 -21.22
N ASP A 81 -22.98 -1.59 -20.79
CA ASP A 81 -22.80 -0.16 -20.44
C ASP A 81 -22.34 0.12 -19.00
N THR A 82 -22.45 -0.84 -18.06
CA THR A 82 -21.99 -0.64 -16.67
C THR A 82 -20.49 -0.95 -16.49
N ASN A 83 -19.90 -1.81 -17.32
CA ASN A 83 -18.56 -2.34 -17.11
C ASN A 83 -17.45 -1.36 -17.56
N TYR A 84 -17.72 -0.48 -18.53
CA TYR A 84 -16.78 0.55 -18.97
C TYR A 84 -16.59 1.66 -17.93
N TYR A 85 -17.65 1.96 -17.18
CA TYR A 85 -17.60 2.92 -16.08
C TYR A 85 -16.77 2.40 -14.92
N LEU A 86 -16.98 1.15 -14.50
CA LEU A 86 -16.17 0.49 -13.46
C LEU A 86 -14.70 0.39 -13.87
N PHE A 87 -14.43 0.12 -15.15
CA PHE A 87 -13.08 0.12 -15.70
C PHE A 87 -12.42 1.51 -15.68
N SER A 88 -13.13 2.54 -16.15
CA SER A 88 -12.62 3.92 -16.18
C SER A 88 -12.41 4.52 -14.80
N LEU A 89 -13.26 4.15 -13.83
CA LEU A 89 -13.11 4.54 -12.43
C LEU A 89 -11.81 3.96 -11.85
N ALA A 90 -11.58 2.67 -12.09
CA ALA A 90 -10.42 1.99 -11.53
C ALA A 90 -9.09 2.35 -12.25
N LEU A 91 -9.14 2.77 -13.52
CA LEU A 91 -8.05 3.50 -14.19
C LEU A 91 -7.77 4.86 -13.54
N SER A 92 -8.81 5.59 -13.11
CA SER A 92 -8.64 6.90 -12.47
C SER A 92 -8.00 6.78 -11.08
N ASP A 93 -8.40 5.80 -10.28
CA ASP A 93 -7.76 5.50 -8.99
C ASP A 93 -6.28 5.13 -9.16
N LEU A 94 -5.95 4.39 -10.21
CA LEU A 94 -4.57 4.03 -10.55
C LEU A 94 -3.73 5.26 -10.93
N LEU A 95 -4.28 6.16 -11.74
CA LEU A 95 -3.64 7.43 -12.10
C LEU A 95 -3.46 8.31 -10.86
N LEU A 96 -4.45 8.39 -9.97
CA LEU A 96 -4.35 9.10 -8.70
C LEU A 96 -3.25 8.55 -7.81
N LEU A 97 -3.12 7.23 -7.71
CA LEU A 97 -2.04 6.57 -6.97
C LEU A 97 -0.66 6.82 -7.61
N LEU A 98 -0.55 6.72 -8.94
CA LEU A 98 0.69 6.99 -9.67
C LEU A 98 1.13 8.45 -9.56
N PHE A 99 0.22 9.40 -9.83
CA PHE A 99 0.50 10.83 -9.74
C PHE A 99 0.73 11.26 -8.29
N GLY A 100 -0.01 10.71 -7.32
CA GLY A 100 0.19 10.99 -5.90
C GLY A 100 1.54 10.52 -5.37
N ASN A 101 2.05 9.37 -5.86
CA ASN A 101 3.38 8.89 -5.52
C ASN A 101 4.51 9.59 -6.31
N PHE A 102 4.23 10.17 -7.49
CA PHE A 102 5.22 10.87 -8.31
C PHE A 102 5.47 12.33 -7.87
N ILE A 103 4.58 12.91 -7.05
CA ILE A 103 4.61 14.34 -6.67
C ILE A 103 5.35 14.63 -5.35
N HIS A 104 5.86 13.61 -4.63
CA HIS A 104 6.57 13.74 -3.35
C HIS A 104 7.92 13.00 -3.40
#